data_AF-A0A1V5X1J2-F1
#
_entry.id   AF-A0A1V5X1J2-F1
#
_cell.length_a   1.000
_cell.length_b   1.000
_cell.length_c   1.000
_cell.angle_alpha   90.00
_cell.angle_beta   90.00
_cell.angle_gamma   90.00
#
_symmetry.space_group_name_H-M   'P 1'
#
loop_
_entity.id
_entity.type
_entity.pdbx_description
1 polymer ?
#
loop_
_entity_poly.entity_id
_entity_poly.type
_entity_poly.pdbx_seq_one_letter_code
_entity_poly.pdbx_strand_id
1 'polypeptide(L)'
;MEVNHNQCIFCKSTTNTFESIEHIFPESLGSKEKFLDKGFVCDDCNHTTLSKLDEELLNFEGIKFMRAIYGIESKKGRIPVCDFFNLKTENPEKGCVRINLQSKKQVRSHGDAGFDLYFKGNRKMDSVRLKLLARALYKIGYELMCLDHGRDFILSPRFNEIRDIILGKKDFSGYIIIGSNEKTENPQMKYYSLKDEHGKEFMVFDFVYLFVRFIFDMERREVLPKAGTKFNLMTVMKF
;
A
#
# COMPACT_ATOMS: atom_id res chain seq x y z
N MET A 1 31.80 18.90 7.68
CA MET A 1 30.37 19.24 7.91
C MET A 1 29.76 18.02 8.55
N GLU A 2 29.38 18.10 9.82
CA GLU A 2 28.71 16.99 10.50
C GLU A 2 27.36 16.75 9.83
N VAL A 3 27.14 15.53 9.34
CA VAL A 3 25.84 15.12 8.80
C VAL A 3 24.89 15.11 9.98
N ASN A 4 23.90 16.01 9.99
CA ASN A 4 22.89 16.01 11.04
C ASN A 4 22.07 14.72 10.92
N HIS A 5 22.39 13.73 11.76
CA HIS A 5 21.83 12.40 11.69
C HIS A 5 20.32 12.36 12.00
N ASN A 6 19.74 13.44 12.53
CA ASN A 6 18.35 13.53 12.99
C ASN A 6 17.58 14.62 12.24
N GLN A 7 17.18 14.35 11.01
CA GLN A 7 16.19 15.16 10.29
C GLN A 7 15.12 14.24 9.72
N CYS A 8 13.88 14.43 10.16
CA CYS A 8 12.78 13.58 9.73
C CYS A 8 12.49 13.76 8.25
N ILE A 9 12.48 12.65 7.51
CA ILE A 9 12.22 12.65 6.06
C ILE A 9 10.80 13.08 5.70
N PHE A 10 9.86 13.10 6.65
CA PHE A 10 8.48 13.52 6.44
C PHE A 10 8.20 14.94 6.92
N CYS A 11 8.43 15.25 8.20
CA CYS A 11 8.09 16.55 8.76
C CYS A 11 9.26 17.56 8.73
N LYS A 12 10.46 17.12 8.34
CA LYS A 12 11.71 17.90 8.33
C LYS A 12 12.17 18.43 9.69
N SER A 13 11.47 18.07 10.78
CA SER A 13 11.88 18.40 12.15
C SER A 13 13.25 17.78 12.44
N THR A 14 14.08 18.54 13.15
CA THR A 14 15.36 18.10 13.71
C THR A 14 15.34 18.01 15.24
N THR A 15 14.19 18.31 15.86
CA THR A 15 14.05 18.44 17.33
C THR A 15 13.22 17.33 17.95
N ASN A 16 12.56 16.50 17.14
CA ASN A 16 11.78 15.37 17.63
C ASN A 16 12.72 14.23 18.08
N THR A 17 12.17 13.22 18.74
CA THR A 17 12.91 11.99 19.06
C THR A 17 12.98 11.05 17.84
N PHE A 18 14.05 10.26 17.77
CA PHE A 18 14.36 9.38 16.63
C PHE A 18 14.81 8.00 17.11
N GLU A 19 14.10 7.44 18.08
CA GLU A 19 14.50 6.19 18.73
C GLU A 19 13.99 4.93 18.04
N SER A 20 13.03 5.09 17.12
CA SER A 20 12.38 3.97 16.43
C SER A 20 12.99 3.71 15.05
N ILE A 21 12.98 2.45 14.65
CA ILE A 21 13.16 2.05 13.25
C ILE A 21 11.82 2.24 12.51
N GLU A 22 11.87 2.66 11.25
CA GLU A 22 10.67 2.73 10.39
C GLU A 22 10.63 1.52 9.47
N HIS A 23 9.54 0.76 9.49
CA HIS A 23 9.34 -0.33 8.54
C HIS A 23 8.68 0.20 7.27
N ILE A 24 9.37 0.03 6.14
CA ILE A 24 8.88 0.53 4.85
C ILE A 24 7.55 -0.13 4.51
N PHE A 25 7.50 -1.45 4.61
CA PHE A 25 6.26 -2.21 4.53
C PHE A 25 5.80 -2.58 5.93
N PRO A 26 4.49 -2.52 6.24
CA PRO A 26 3.99 -3.04 7.49
C PRO A 26 4.43 -4.50 7.68
N GLU A 27 5.05 -4.85 8.82
CA GLU A 27 5.53 -6.22 9.06
C GLU A 27 4.43 -7.28 8.92
N SER A 28 3.18 -6.89 9.15
CA SER A 28 2.01 -7.76 9.00
C SER A 28 1.66 -8.07 7.53
N LEU A 29 2.42 -7.52 6.56
CA LEU A 29 2.47 -7.97 5.16
C LEU A 29 3.54 -9.06 4.93
N GLY A 30 4.22 -9.55 5.97
CA GLY A 30 5.26 -10.57 5.85
C GLY A 30 6.67 -10.03 5.55
N SER A 31 6.82 -8.74 5.26
CA SER A 31 8.13 -8.12 5.04
C SER A 31 8.76 -7.66 6.35
N LYS A 32 9.95 -8.19 6.69
CA LYS A 32 10.75 -7.77 7.86
C LYS A 32 12.10 -7.14 7.50
N GLU A 33 12.47 -7.16 6.22
CA GLU A 33 13.84 -6.85 5.79
C GLU A 33 14.03 -5.40 5.31
N LYS A 34 12.95 -4.73 4.92
CA LYS A 34 13.01 -3.34 4.44
C LYS A 34 12.59 -2.36 5.54
N PHE A 35 13.57 -1.69 6.11
CA PHE A 35 13.39 -0.66 7.12
C PHE A 35 14.36 0.51 6.87
N LEU A 36 14.02 1.67 7.43
CA LEU A 36 14.95 2.78 7.59
C LEU A 36 15.44 2.80 9.04
N ASP A 37 16.75 2.96 9.21
CA ASP A 37 17.38 3.02 10.53
C ASP A 37 16.90 4.23 11.34
N LYS A 38 17.22 4.19 12.64
CA LYS A 38 17.02 5.33 13.55
C LYS A 38 17.62 6.61 12.96
N GLY A 39 16.95 7.75 13.21
CA GLY A 39 17.36 9.06 12.70
C GLY A 39 16.72 9.47 11.36
N PHE A 40 16.11 8.54 10.61
CA PHE A 40 15.42 8.88 9.35
C PHE A 40 14.01 9.41 9.57
N VAL A 41 13.23 8.76 10.43
CA VAL A 41 11.85 9.12 10.72
C VAL A 41 11.75 9.42 12.21
N CYS A 42 11.14 10.56 12.57
CA CYS A 42 10.93 10.85 13.98
C CYS A 42 9.78 10.01 14.56
N ASP A 43 9.84 9.77 15.86
CA ASP A 43 8.86 8.93 16.56
C ASP A 43 7.43 9.49 16.44
N ASP A 44 7.27 10.81 16.38
CA ASP A 44 5.97 11.45 16.16
C ASP A 44 5.36 11.05 14.82
N CYS A 45 6.12 11.10 13.72
CA CYS A 45 5.60 10.72 12.40
C CYS A 45 5.31 9.22 12.36
N ASN A 46 6.27 8.40 12.78
CA ASN A 46 6.19 6.93 12.80
C ASN A 46 4.94 6.48 13.58
N HIS A 47 4.80 6.91 14.84
CA HIS A 47 3.77 6.40 15.73
C HIS A 47 2.39 7.06 15.57
N THR A 48 2.28 8.19 14.85
CA THR A 48 0.98 8.85 14.67
C THR A 48 0.41 8.69 13.27
N THR A 49 1.00 9.31 12.25
CA THR A 49 0.41 9.34 10.92
C THR A 49 0.78 8.10 10.12
N LEU A 50 2.04 7.68 10.15
CA LEU A 50 2.51 6.56 9.33
C LEU A 50 1.94 5.23 9.83
N SER A 51 1.93 4.99 11.13
CA SER A 51 1.28 3.82 11.74
C SER A 51 -0.20 3.66 11.36
N LYS A 52 -0.95 4.78 11.27
CA LYS A 52 -2.35 4.78 10.82
C LYS A 52 -2.47 4.44 9.33
N LEU A 53 -1.56 4.93 8.49
CA LEU A 53 -1.56 4.58 7.07
C LEU A 53 -1.25 3.09 6.85
N ASP A 54 -0.30 2.54 7.62
CA ASP A 54 -0.02 1.11 7.63
C ASP A 54 -1.25 0.29 8.04
N GLU A 55 -1.98 0.74 9.07
CA GLU A 55 -3.22 0.10 9.50
C GLU A 55 -4.31 0.15 8.42
N GLU A 56 -4.48 1.29 7.73
CA GLU A 56 -5.45 1.41 6.64
C GLU A 56 -5.14 0.45 5.48
N LEU A 57 -3.87 0.30 5.09
CA LEU A 57 -3.45 -0.66 4.08
C LEU A 57 -3.73 -2.11 4.52
N LEU A 58 -3.40 -2.45 5.76
CA LEU A 58 -3.64 -3.79 6.32
C LEU A 58 -5.13 -4.14 6.43
N ASN A 59 -5.98 -3.13 6.57
CA ASN A 59 -7.44 -3.26 6.67
C ASN A 59 -8.17 -3.06 5.34
N PHE A 60 -7.47 -2.79 4.24
CA PHE A 60 -8.05 -2.82 2.90
C PHE A 60 -8.57 -4.22 2.60
N GLU A 61 -9.82 -4.37 2.14
CA GLU A 61 -10.48 -5.69 2.08
C GLU A 61 -9.68 -6.71 1.25
N GLY A 62 -9.13 -6.31 0.11
CA GLY A 62 -8.33 -7.19 -0.73
C GLY A 62 -7.06 -7.68 -0.01
N ILE A 63 -6.30 -6.78 0.60
CA ILE A 63 -5.08 -7.12 1.34
C ILE A 63 -5.40 -8.00 2.55
N LYS A 64 -6.41 -7.63 3.34
CA LYS A 64 -6.83 -8.37 4.52
C LYS A 64 -7.30 -9.78 4.16
N PHE A 65 -8.09 -9.91 3.09
CA PHE A 65 -8.58 -11.18 2.58
C PHE A 65 -7.44 -12.08 2.16
N MET A 66 -6.50 -11.57 1.36
CA MET A 66 -5.35 -12.36 0.94
C MET A 66 -4.50 -12.80 2.14
N ARG A 67 -4.28 -11.93 3.13
CA ARG A 67 -3.60 -12.34 4.37
C ARG A 67 -4.32 -13.47 5.10
N ALA A 68 -5.65 -13.47 5.13
CA ALA A 68 -6.44 -14.54 5.76
C ALA A 68 -6.31 -15.87 5.00
N ILE A 69 -6.44 -15.83 3.67
CA ILE A 69 -6.32 -17.01 2.79
C ILE A 69 -4.91 -17.62 2.89
N TYR A 70 -3.87 -16.78 2.89
CA TYR A 70 -2.47 -17.24 2.93
C TYR A 70 -1.94 -17.48 4.35
N GLY A 71 -2.75 -17.25 5.38
CA GLY A 71 -2.35 -17.46 6.77
C GLY A 71 -1.22 -16.54 7.23
N ILE A 72 -1.17 -15.31 6.72
CA ILE A 72 -0.17 -14.31 7.09
C ILE A 72 -0.53 -13.70 8.44
N GLU A 73 0.31 -13.97 9.42
CA GLU A 73 0.12 -13.53 10.80
C GLU A 73 0.39 -12.03 10.95
N SER A 74 -0.32 -11.42 11.91
CA SER A 74 0.04 -10.10 12.45
C SER A 74 1.28 -10.20 13.36
N LYS A 75 1.83 -9.05 13.78
CA LYS A 75 2.90 -9.01 14.81
C LYS A 75 2.54 -9.76 16.11
N LYS A 76 1.25 -9.94 16.40
CA LYS A 76 0.73 -10.68 17.57
C LYS A 76 0.53 -12.18 17.32
N GLY A 77 1.00 -12.73 16.20
CA GLY A 77 0.85 -14.15 15.85
C GLY A 77 -0.57 -14.58 15.46
N ARG A 78 -1.46 -13.62 15.17
CA ARG A 78 -2.86 -13.90 14.80
C ARG A 78 -3.09 -13.68 13.32
N ILE A 79 -3.71 -14.65 12.65
CA ILE A 79 -4.19 -14.52 11.27
C ILE A 79 -5.46 -13.66 11.26
N PRO A 80 -5.61 -12.69 10.35
CA PRO A 80 -6.81 -11.85 10.31
C PRO A 80 -8.04 -12.66 9.93
N VAL A 81 -9.17 -12.33 10.56
CA VAL A 81 -10.50 -12.77 10.12
C VAL A 81 -11.07 -11.70 9.21
N CYS A 82 -11.59 -12.11 8.05
CA CYS A 82 -12.26 -11.22 7.12
C CYS A 82 -13.75 -11.43 7.19
N ASP A 83 -14.45 -10.38 7.57
CA ASP A 83 -15.90 -10.33 7.61
C ASP A 83 -16.36 -9.43 6.46
N PHE A 84 -17.09 -10.01 5.52
CA PHE A 84 -17.70 -9.36 4.38
C PHE A 84 -19.21 -9.41 4.53
N PHE A 85 -19.92 -8.58 3.76
CA PHE A 85 -21.38 -8.49 3.87
C PHE A 85 -22.04 -9.85 3.64
N ASN A 86 -21.45 -10.66 2.77
CA ASN A 86 -22.02 -11.89 2.27
C ASN A 86 -21.21 -13.15 2.60
N LEU A 87 -20.01 -13.02 3.19
CA LEU A 87 -19.20 -14.16 3.61
C LEU A 87 -18.24 -13.82 4.76
N LYS A 88 -17.76 -14.85 5.46
CA LYS A 88 -16.69 -14.73 6.46
C LYS A 88 -15.55 -15.70 6.12
N THR A 89 -14.33 -15.21 6.11
CA THR A 89 -13.11 -16.01 5.89
C THR A 89 -12.26 -16.04 7.14
N GLU A 90 -11.87 -17.23 7.56
CA GLU A 90 -11.00 -17.48 8.70
C GLU A 90 -10.03 -18.63 8.39
N ASN A 91 -8.90 -18.64 9.09
CA ASN A 91 -7.88 -19.67 8.99
C ASN A 91 -7.70 -20.27 10.40
N PRO A 92 -8.65 -21.12 10.85
CA PRO A 92 -8.69 -21.61 12.24
C PRO A 92 -7.45 -22.42 12.60
N GLU A 93 -6.85 -23.09 11.63
CA GLU A 93 -5.63 -23.87 11.75
C GLU A 93 -4.77 -23.57 10.53
N LYS A 94 -3.46 -23.37 10.71
CA LYS A 94 -2.56 -22.96 9.63
C LYS A 94 -2.65 -23.93 8.44
N GLY A 95 -3.05 -23.39 7.29
CA GLY A 95 -3.23 -24.16 6.05
C GLY A 95 -4.65 -24.67 5.82
N CYS A 96 -5.57 -24.48 6.78
CA CYS A 96 -6.98 -24.78 6.66
C CYS A 96 -7.77 -23.47 6.56
N VAL A 97 -8.15 -23.09 5.35
CA VAL A 97 -8.99 -21.92 5.10
C VAL A 97 -10.46 -22.32 5.19
N ARG A 98 -11.22 -21.67 6.07
CA ARG A 98 -12.67 -21.82 6.15
C ARG A 98 -13.36 -20.57 5.61
N ILE A 99 -14.22 -20.77 4.62
CA ILE A 99 -15.05 -19.72 4.03
C ILE A 99 -16.51 -20.03 4.36
N ASN A 100 -17.09 -19.26 5.27
CA ASN A 100 -18.49 -19.33 5.66
C ASN A 100 -19.31 -18.44 4.72
N LEU A 101 -20.12 -19.07 3.87
CA LEU A 101 -20.97 -18.40 2.89
C LEU A 101 -22.37 -18.18 3.46
N GLN A 102 -22.98 -17.03 3.20
CA GLN A 102 -24.42 -16.89 3.48
C GLN A 102 -25.29 -17.64 2.45
N SER A 103 -24.77 -17.85 1.23
CA SER A 103 -25.51 -18.54 0.17
C SER A 103 -24.57 -19.19 -0.85
N LYS A 104 -24.95 -20.36 -1.38
CA LYS A 104 -24.22 -21.05 -2.45
C LYS A 104 -24.03 -20.21 -3.72
N LYS A 105 -24.87 -19.19 -3.97
CA LYS A 105 -24.72 -18.27 -5.11
C LYS A 105 -23.40 -17.49 -5.11
N GLN A 106 -22.71 -17.44 -3.98
CA GLN A 106 -21.46 -16.72 -3.79
C GLN A 106 -20.24 -17.52 -4.25
N VAL A 107 -20.43 -18.80 -4.57
CA VAL A 107 -19.37 -19.66 -5.09
C VAL A 107 -19.81 -20.29 -6.39
N ARG A 108 -18.94 -20.23 -7.39
CA ARG A 108 -19.06 -21.00 -8.62
C ARG A 108 -17.91 -21.99 -8.67
N SER A 109 -18.20 -23.27 -8.48
CA SER A 109 -17.19 -24.33 -8.62
C SER A 109 -16.92 -24.60 -10.10
N HIS A 110 -15.64 -24.78 -10.41
CA HIS A 110 -15.14 -25.22 -11.71
C HIS A 110 -14.52 -26.62 -11.62
N GLY A 111 -14.92 -27.41 -10.62
CA GLY A 111 -14.35 -28.74 -10.35
C GLY A 111 -12.89 -28.64 -9.89
N ASP A 112 -12.02 -29.47 -10.45
CA ASP A 112 -10.59 -29.52 -10.10
C ASP A 112 -9.82 -28.25 -10.52
N ALA A 113 -10.42 -27.42 -11.39
CA ALA A 113 -9.85 -26.14 -11.79
C ALA A 113 -10.01 -25.03 -10.73
N GLY A 114 -10.74 -25.29 -9.65
CA GLY A 114 -10.94 -24.36 -8.53
C GLY A 114 -12.35 -23.76 -8.49
N PHE A 115 -12.48 -22.55 -7.97
CA PHE A 115 -13.77 -21.88 -7.82
C PHE A 115 -13.65 -20.35 -7.90
N ASP A 116 -14.71 -19.71 -8.37
CA ASP A 116 -14.88 -18.26 -8.22
C ASP A 116 -15.58 -17.97 -6.89
N LEU A 117 -15.13 -16.92 -6.21
CA LEU A 117 -15.73 -16.41 -5.00
C LEU A 117 -16.23 -14.98 -5.23
N TYR A 118 -17.53 -14.78 -5.06
CA TYR A 118 -18.17 -13.46 -5.16
C TYR A 118 -18.39 -12.89 -3.77
N PHE A 119 -17.67 -11.82 -3.43
CA PHE A 119 -17.78 -11.15 -2.14
C PHE A 119 -18.04 -9.66 -2.26
N LYS A 120 -18.69 -9.10 -1.23
CA LYS A 120 -19.00 -7.67 -1.13
C LYS A 120 -18.41 -7.10 0.15
N GLY A 121 -17.54 -6.10 0.00
CA GLY A 121 -16.99 -5.35 1.13
C GLY A 121 -18.08 -4.78 2.03
N ASN A 122 -17.81 -4.72 3.33
CA ASN A 122 -18.69 -4.11 4.33
C ASN A 122 -18.63 -2.57 4.30
N ARG A 123 -17.58 -2.02 3.70
CA ARG A 123 -17.36 -0.58 3.60
C ARG A 123 -17.42 -0.17 2.13
N LYS A 124 -18.04 0.98 1.87
CA LYS A 124 -18.04 1.58 0.53
C LYS A 124 -16.62 1.97 0.16
N MET A 125 -16.25 1.75 -1.10
CA MET A 125 -15.02 2.33 -1.66
C MET A 125 -15.36 3.73 -2.17
N ASP A 126 -15.15 4.74 -1.33
CA ASP A 126 -15.34 6.15 -1.66
C ASP A 126 -13.99 6.87 -1.85
N SER A 127 -14.03 8.14 -2.25
CA SER A 127 -12.84 8.94 -2.49
C SER A 127 -11.99 9.11 -1.23
N VAL A 128 -12.61 9.22 -0.05
CA VAL A 128 -11.89 9.35 1.22
C VAL A 128 -11.05 8.11 1.48
N ARG A 129 -11.63 6.93 1.31
CA ARG A 129 -10.92 5.67 1.54
C ARG A 129 -9.85 5.40 0.48
N LEU A 130 -10.11 5.76 -0.78
CA LEU A 130 -9.12 5.69 -1.85
C LEU A 130 -7.93 6.61 -1.58
N LYS A 131 -8.16 7.84 -1.07
CA LYS A 131 -7.10 8.75 -0.66
C LYS A 131 -6.28 8.19 0.51
N LEU A 132 -6.91 7.53 1.48
CA LEU A 132 -6.18 6.86 2.57
C LEU A 132 -5.29 5.73 2.06
N LEU A 133 -5.80 4.89 1.15
CA LEU A 133 -5.02 3.84 0.51
C LEU A 133 -3.86 4.43 -0.31
N ALA A 134 -4.12 5.48 -1.11
CA ALA A 134 -3.09 6.16 -1.89
C ALA A 134 -1.99 6.75 -0.98
N ARG A 135 -2.35 7.36 0.15
CA ARG A 135 -1.37 7.88 1.11
C ARG A 135 -0.48 6.77 1.69
N ALA A 136 -1.05 5.60 2.01
CA ALA A 136 -0.27 4.46 2.50
C ALA A 136 0.69 3.93 1.41
N LEU A 137 0.25 3.90 0.17
CA LEU A 137 1.09 3.52 -0.97
C LEU A 137 2.19 4.55 -1.27
N TYR A 138 1.88 5.85 -1.16
CA TYR A 138 2.86 6.93 -1.26
C TYR A 138 3.90 6.88 -0.15
N LYS A 139 3.50 6.56 1.08
CA LYS A 139 4.39 6.33 2.23
C LYS A 139 5.45 5.27 1.90
N ILE A 140 5.00 4.09 1.47
CA ILE A 140 5.89 2.99 1.05
C ILE A 140 6.83 3.43 -0.09
N GLY A 141 6.28 4.04 -1.15
CA GLY A 141 7.07 4.48 -2.30
C GLY A 141 8.14 5.50 -1.92
N TYR A 142 7.77 6.49 -1.11
CA TYR A 142 8.66 7.54 -0.62
C TYR A 142 9.80 7.01 0.26
N GLU A 143 9.50 6.06 1.15
CA GLU A 143 10.52 5.42 2.00
C GLU A 143 11.47 4.53 1.21
N LEU A 144 10.99 3.83 0.18
CA LEU A 144 11.86 3.07 -0.72
C LEU A 144 12.80 3.97 -1.52
N MET A 145 12.31 5.11 -2.02
CA MET A 145 13.18 6.08 -2.66
C MET A 145 14.24 6.61 -1.70
N CYS A 146 13.92 6.76 -0.42
CA CYS A 146 14.89 7.13 0.60
C CYS A 146 15.95 6.04 0.80
N LEU A 147 15.53 4.77 0.80
CA LEU A 147 16.44 3.63 0.92
C LEU A 147 17.38 3.53 -0.30
N ASP A 148 16.87 3.74 -1.50
CA ASP A 148 17.61 3.55 -2.75
C ASP A 148 18.51 4.75 -3.10
N HIS A 149 18.06 5.98 -2.83
CA HIS A 149 18.74 7.21 -3.26
C HIS A 149 19.26 8.09 -2.12
N GLY A 150 18.95 7.71 -0.87
CA GLY A 150 19.36 8.44 0.31
C GLY A 150 18.46 9.62 0.70
N ARG A 151 18.75 10.15 1.88
CA ARG A 151 17.96 11.19 2.55
C ARG A 151 17.90 12.51 1.78
N ASP A 152 19.02 12.96 1.24
CA ASP A 152 19.10 14.27 0.58
C ASP A 152 18.23 14.33 -0.69
N PHE A 153 18.19 13.23 -1.43
CA PHE A 153 17.37 13.10 -2.63
C PHE A 153 15.88 13.30 -2.32
N ILE A 154 15.36 12.53 -1.36
CA ILE A 154 13.96 12.63 -0.99
C ILE A 154 13.65 13.96 -0.29
N LEU A 155 14.61 14.59 0.42
CA LEU A 155 14.38 15.86 1.12
C LEU A 155 14.27 17.06 0.17
N SER A 156 14.66 16.89 -1.10
CA SER A 156 14.57 17.92 -2.13
C SER A 156 13.17 18.53 -2.27
N PRO A 157 13.05 19.78 -2.77
CA PRO A 157 11.76 20.45 -2.93
C PRO A 157 10.77 19.71 -3.83
N ARG A 158 11.24 18.88 -4.78
CA ARG A 158 10.40 18.05 -5.67
C ARG A 158 9.41 17.19 -4.89
N PHE A 159 9.78 16.77 -3.68
CA PHE A 159 8.95 15.90 -2.84
C PHE A 159 8.23 16.63 -1.70
N ASN A 160 8.21 17.97 -1.67
CA ASN A 160 7.46 18.70 -0.64
C ASN A 160 5.98 18.32 -0.66
N GLU A 161 5.38 18.30 -1.85
CA GLU A 161 3.95 18.00 -2.00
C GLU A 161 3.61 16.59 -1.56
N ILE A 162 4.41 15.58 -1.92
CA ILE A 162 4.11 14.20 -1.55
C ILE A 162 4.19 13.99 -0.03
N ARG A 163 5.16 14.64 0.65
CA ARG A 163 5.22 14.64 2.12
C ARG A 163 3.96 15.23 2.73
N ASP A 164 3.51 16.38 2.23
CA ASP A 164 2.32 17.04 2.76
C ASP A 164 1.06 16.18 2.53
N ILE A 165 0.96 15.47 1.41
CA ILE A 165 -0.11 14.51 1.14
C ILE A 165 -0.04 13.33 2.12
N ILE A 166 1.13 12.71 2.28
CA ILE A 166 1.32 11.58 3.21
C ILE A 166 0.95 12.02 4.63
N LEU A 167 1.40 13.20 5.06
CA LEU A 167 1.10 13.78 6.37
C LEU A 167 -0.35 14.28 6.52
N GLY A 168 -1.15 14.27 5.45
CA GLY A 168 -2.54 14.74 5.47
C GLY A 168 -2.69 16.25 5.60
N LYS A 169 -1.62 17.02 5.30
CA LYS A 169 -1.61 18.48 5.29
C LYS A 169 -2.17 19.08 4.00
N LYS A 170 -2.17 18.31 2.91
CA LYS A 170 -2.64 18.74 1.60
C LYS A 170 -3.66 17.74 1.03
N ASP A 171 -4.78 18.26 0.53
CA ASP A 171 -5.72 17.45 -0.23
C ASP A 171 -5.20 17.20 -1.66
N PHE A 172 -5.60 16.08 -2.23
CA PHE A 172 -5.13 15.62 -3.54
C PHE A 172 -6.18 14.81 -4.26
N SER A 173 -6.01 14.69 -5.57
CA SER A 173 -6.82 13.86 -6.44
C SER A 173 -5.91 13.05 -7.34
N GLY A 174 -6.40 11.91 -7.80
CA GLY A 174 -5.60 11.01 -8.63
C GLY A 174 -6.34 9.74 -8.97
N TYR A 175 -5.57 8.69 -9.25
CA TYR A 175 -6.09 7.38 -9.56
C TYR A 175 -5.23 6.28 -8.95
N ILE A 176 -5.87 5.16 -8.63
CA ILE A 176 -5.21 3.88 -8.38
C ILE A 176 -5.74 2.90 -9.41
N ILE A 177 -4.83 2.20 -10.08
CA ILE A 177 -5.18 1.06 -10.92
C ILE A 177 -4.99 -0.20 -10.09
N ILE A 178 -6.05 -0.99 -9.93
CA ILE A 178 -6.04 -2.24 -9.17
C ILE A 178 -6.20 -3.40 -10.14
N GLY A 179 -5.28 -4.37 -10.09
CA GLY A 179 -5.35 -5.60 -10.89
C GLY A 179 -5.03 -6.84 -10.06
N SER A 180 -5.39 -8.00 -10.58
CA SER A 180 -4.96 -9.30 -10.07
C SER A 180 -4.23 -10.13 -11.13
N ASN A 181 -2.90 -10.17 -11.07
CA ASN A 181 -2.13 -10.67 -12.21
C ASN A 181 -0.84 -11.42 -11.83
N GLU A 182 -0.31 -11.28 -10.61
CA GLU A 182 0.99 -11.85 -10.22
C GLU A 182 1.02 -12.27 -8.75
N LYS A 183 1.48 -13.49 -8.47
CA LYS A 183 1.68 -13.98 -7.09
C LYS A 183 3.04 -13.53 -6.59
N THR A 184 3.06 -12.76 -5.51
CA THR A 184 4.27 -12.49 -4.72
C THR A 184 4.02 -12.89 -3.27
N GLU A 185 4.97 -13.59 -2.65
CA GLU A 185 4.89 -13.96 -1.23
C GLU A 185 5.22 -12.77 -0.32
N ASN A 186 6.15 -11.91 -0.77
CA ASN A 186 6.54 -10.68 -0.10
C ASN A 186 6.02 -9.46 -0.88
N PRO A 187 5.69 -8.34 -0.21
CA PRO A 187 5.33 -7.12 -0.89
C PRO A 187 6.52 -6.63 -1.74
N GLN A 188 6.25 -6.38 -3.01
CA GLN A 188 7.21 -5.80 -3.94
C GLN A 188 6.72 -4.43 -4.37
N MET A 189 7.67 -3.53 -4.59
CA MET A 189 7.42 -2.23 -5.19
C MET A 189 8.51 -1.98 -6.23
N LYS A 190 8.09 -1.61 -7.43
CA LYS A 190 8.95 -1.10 -8.48
C LYS A 190 8.54 0.34 -8.76
N TYR A 191 9.49 1.17 -9.16
CA TYR A 191 9.20 2.47 -9.73
C TYR A 191 9.98 2.67 -11.01
N TYR A 192 9.41 3.44 -11.92
CA TYR A 192 10.03 3.75 -13.20
C TYR A 192 9.57 5.11 -13.69
N SER A 193 10.46 5.78 -14.42
CA SER A 193 10.17 7.03 -15.09
C SER A 193 9.40 6.80 -16.37
N LEU A 194 8.36 7.60 -16.58
CA LEU A 194 7.64 7.72 -17.84
C LEU A 194 7.61 9.19 -18.26
N LYS A 195 7.33 9.45 -19.54
CA LYS A 195 7.11 10.81 -20.06
C LYS A 195 5.65 11.01 -20.43
N ASP A 196 5.10 12.18 -20.11
CA ASP A 196 3.75 12.55 -20.53
C ASP A 196 3.73 13.02 -21.99
N GLU A 197 2.55 13.42 -22.47
CA GLU A 197 2.36 13.91 -23.84
C GLU A 197 3.16 15.18 -24.17
N HIS A 198 3.63 15.90 -23.14
CA HIS A 198 4.46 17.09 -23.25
C HIS A 198 5.95 16.78 -23.02
N GLY A 199 6.33 15.51 -22.87
CA GLY A 199 7.71 15.09 -22.63
C GLY A 199 8.21 15.30 -21.20
N LYS A 200 7.33 15.71 -20.27
CA LYS A 200 7.68 15.86 -18.85
C LYS A 200 7.79 14.49 -18.21
N GLU A 201 8.93 14.25 -17.55
CA GLU A 201 9.20 13.00 -16.86
C GLU A 201 8.46 12.94 -15.51
N PHE A 202 7.86 11.79 -15.22
CA PHE A 202 7.16 11.52 -13.96
C PHE A 202 7.42 10.08 -13.51
N MET A 203 7.27 9.82 -12.20
CA MET A 203 7.48 8.49 -11.63
C MET A 203 6.17 7.74 -11.40
N VAL A 204 6.13 6.51 -11.89
CA VAL A 204 5.07 5.53 -11.59
C VAL A 204 5.58 4.52 -10.60
N PHE A 205 4.70 4.13 -9.69
CA PHE A 205 4.93 3.08 -8.71
C PHE A 205 4.00 1.92 -9.00
N ASP A 206 4.56 0.73 -8.84
CA ASP A 206 3.94 -0.55 -9.11
C ASP A 206 4.15 -1.46 -7.91
N PHE A 207 3.14 -1.49 -7.04
CA PHE A 207 3.12 -2.33 -5.85
C PHE A 207 2.42 -3.63 -6.14
N VAL A 208 3.04 -4.76 -5.79
CA VAL A 208 2.45 -6.10 -5.93
C VAL A 208 2.55 -6.85 -4.61
N TYR A 209 1.42 -7.32 -4.10
CA TYR A 209 1.36 -8.15 -2.91
C TYR A 209 0.21 -9.16 -2.99
N LEU A 210 0.50 -10.46 -2.85
CA LEU A 210 -0.48 -11.54 -2.85
C LEU A 210 -1.58 -11.34 -3.91
N PHE A 211 -1.21 -11.24 -5.19
CA PHE A 211 -2.13 -11.04 -6.32
C PHE A 211 -2.88 -9.72 -6.33
N VAL A 212 -2.57 -8.77 -5.46
CA VAL A 212 -3.09 -7.41 -5.54
C VAL A 212 -1.99 -6.52 -6.10
N ARG A 213 -2.24 -5.96 -7.29
CA ARG A 213 -1.35 -4.98 -7.92
C ARG A 213 -1.97 -3.59 -7.85
N PHE A 214 -1.22 -2.62 -7.33
CA PHE A 214 -1.56 -1.21 -7.35
C PHE A 214 -0.58 -0.45 -8.24
N ILE A 215 -1.11 0.30 -9.21
CA ILE A 215 -0.31 1.26 -10.00
C ILE A 215 -0.80 2.67 -9.70
N PHE A 216 0.12 3.56 -9.34
CA PHE A 216 -0.15 4.96 -8.99
C PHE A 216 1.03 5.86 -9.37
N ASP A 217 0.80 7.17 -9.47
CA ASP A 217 1.88 8.15 -9.65
C ASP A 217 2.10 8.98 -8.39
N MET A 218 3.35 9.39 -8.14
CA MET A 218 3.68 10.24 -6.98
C MET A 218 3.71 11.74 -7.29
N GLU A 219 3.45 12.12 -8.55
CA GLU A 219 3.53 13.52 -9.01
C GLU A 219 2.18 14.13 -9.40
N ARG A 220 1.08 13.45 -9.03
CA ARG A 220 -0.32 13.89 -9.14
C ARG A 220 -0.71 14.27 -10.56
N ARG A 221 -1.50 13.41 -11.21
CA ARG A 221 -2.18 13.77 -12.47
C ARG A 221 -3.68 13.45 -12.43
N GLU A 222 -4.46 14.40 -12.93
CA GLU A 222 -5.90 14.23 -13.16
C GLU A 222 -6.18 13.34 -14.39
N VAL A 223 -5.17 13.17 -15.25
CA VAL A 223 -5.28 12.46 -16.52
C VAL A 223 -4.45 11.18 -16.47
N LEU A 224 -5.09 10.05 -16.75
CA LEU A 224 -4.41 8.77 -16.95
C LEU A 224 -3.45 8.89 -18.15
N PRO A 225 -2.24 8.33 -18.10
CA PRO A 225 -1.39 8.25 -19.28
C PRO A 225 -2.14 7.58 -20.44
N LYS A 226 -2.32 8.28 -21.56
CA LYS A 226 -2.79 7.66 -22.81
C LYS A 226 -1.61 6.98 -23.49
N ALA A 227 -1.38 5.70 -23.23
CA ALA A 227 -0.53 4.88 -24.10
C ALA A 227 -0.73 3.37 -23.87
N GLY A 228 -1.12 2.65 -24.92
CA GLY A 228 -0.69 1.28 -25.28
C GLY A 228 -0.88 0.10 -24.32
N THR A 229 -1.29 0.33 -23.08
CA THR A 229 -1.37 -0.70 -22.06
C THR A 229 -2.76 -1.31 -22.12
N LYS A 230 -2.88 -2.53 -22.63
CA LYS A 230 -4.09 -3.34 -22.46
C LYS A 230 -4.24 -3.61 -20.96
N PHE A 231 -4.91 -2.71 -20.23
CA PHE A 231 -5.37 -2.90 -18.85
C PHE A 231 -6.54 -3.91 -18.80
N ASN A 232 -6.51 -4.93 -19.66
CA ASN A 232 -7.51 -5.98 -19.67
C ASN A 232 -7.42 -6.65 -18.29
N LEU A 233 -8.51 -6.56 -17.52
CA LEU A 233 -8.66 -7.02 -16.13
C LEU A 233 -8.16 -6.09 -15.00
N MET A 234 -7.87 -4.82 -15.27
CA MET A 234 -7.58 -3.84 -14.21
C MET A 234 -8.71 -2.82 -14.02
N THR A 235 -9.00 -2.47 -12.77
CA THR A 235 -10.00 -1.48 -12.38
C THR A 235 -9.29 -0.16 -12.08
N VAL A 236 -9.71 0.92 -12.74
CA VAL A 236 -9.22 2.27 -12.44
C VAL A 236 -10.17 2.96 -11.46
N MET A 237 -9.65 3.38 -10.32
CA MET A 237 -10.41 4.08 -9.28
C MET A 237 -9.89 5.51 -9.14
N LYS A 238 -10.75 6.50 -9.41
CA LYS A 238 -10.42 7.93 -9.27
C LYS A 238 -10.89 8.47 -7.92
N PHE A 239 -10.18 9.46 -7.38
CA PHE A 239 -10.49 10.11 -6.11
C PHE A 239 -10.06 11.58 -6.08
#